data_AF-A0A2N5M3K6-F1
#
_entry.id   AF-A0A2N5M3K6-F1
#
_cell.length_a   1.000
_cell.length_b   1.000
_cell.length_c   1.000
_cell.angle_alpha   90.00
_cell.angle_beta   90.00
_cell.angle_gamma   90.00
#
_symmetry.space_group_name_H-M   'P 1'
#
loop_
_entity.id
_entity.type
_entity.pdbx_description
1 polymer ?
#
loop_
_entity_poly.entity_id
_entity_poly.type
_entity_poly.pdbx_seq_one_letter_code
_entity_poly.pdbx_strand_id
1 'polypeptide(L)'
;MTLFPGYGYREFYQRPLLPMGKKDKASCHSLNDITSTHWLIALQGFPKEPSSDFYHWNILVFPTNESGSFTYKKPYYVSESFSSFHQAYDYSKSLADSAVNDMITSRQLTERIS
;
A
#
# COMPACT_ATOMS: atom_id res chain seq x y z
N MET A 1 2.84 36.16 -7.05
CA MET A 1 3.65 34.98 -7.37
C MET A 1 3.76 34.16 -6.09
N THR A 2 2.79 33.28 -5.86
CA THR A 2 2.71 32.46 -4.64
C THR A 2 3.68 31.29 -4.78
N LEU A 3 4.74 31.30 -3.98
CA LEU A 3 5.61 30.15 -3.75
C LEU A 3 4.74 29.05 -3.14
N PHE A 4 4.44 28.00 -3.92
CA PHE A 4 4.02 26.73 -3.34
C PHE A 4 5.22 26.22 -2.54
N PRO A 5 5.17 26.13 -1.20
CA PRO A 5 6.22 25.43 -0.47
C PRO A 5 6.25 24.02 -1.05
N GLY A 6 7.38 23.66 -1.66
CA GLY A 6 7.54 22.42 -2.40
C GLY A 6 7.01 21.26 -1.57
N TYR A 7 5.99 20.58 -2.08
CA TYR A 7 5.66 19.25 -1.62
C TYR A 7 6.91 18.41 -1.84
N GLY A 8 7.69 18.18 -0.78
CA GLY A 8 8.87 17.34 -0.80
C GLY A 8 8.52 16.06 -1.53
N TYR A 9 9.27 15.76 -2.58
CA TYR A 9 8.95 14.75 -3.59
C TYR A 9 8.41 13.48 -2.93
N ARG A 10 7.11 13.22 -3.13
CA ARG A 10 6.47 11.99 -2.67
C ARG A 10 6.43 11.04 -3.86
N GLU A 11 7.40 10.16 -3.90
CA GLU A 11 7.49 9.10 -4.90
C GLU A 11 6.37 8.08 -4.67
N PHE A 12 5.75 7.59 -5.75
CA PHE A 12 4.69 6.58 -5.67
C PHE A 12 4.78 5.60 -6.84
N TYR A 13 5.15 4.36 -6.56
CA TYR A 13 5.32 3.30 -7.55
C TYR A 13 4.35 2.17 -7.29
N GLN A 14 3.41 1.97 -8.21
CA GLN A 14 2.41 0.93 -8.12
C GLN A 14 2.86 -0.37 -8.77
N ARG A 15 2.45 -1.49 -8.18
CA ARG A 15 2.44 -2.81 -8.84
C ARG A 15 1.20 -2.95 -9.73
N PRO A 16 1.17 -3.94 -10.64
CA PRO A 16 -0.06 -4.32 -11.31
C PRO A 16 -1.17 -4.60 -10.32
N LEU A 17 -2.41 -4.26 -10.69
CA LEU A 17 -3.59 -4.58 -9.90
C LEU A 17 -3.74 -6.10 -9.78
N LEU A 18 -4.06 -6.58 -8.57
CA LEU A 18 -4.20 -8.00 -8.30
C LEU A 18 -5.64 -8.31 -7.91
N PRO A 19 -6.34 -9.22 -8.60
CA PRO A 19 -7.69 -9.61 -8.19
C PRO A 19 -7.71 -10.13 -6.74
N MET A 20 -8.72 -9.75 -5.97
CA MET A 20 -8.93 -10.26 -4.61
C MET A 20 -9.40 -11.71 -4.66
N GLY A 21 -8.86 -12.53 -3.77
CA GLY A 21 -9.43 -13.84 -3.46
C GLY A 21 -10.72 -13.72 -2.65
N LYS A 22 -11.37 -14.87 -2.41
CA LYS A 22 -12.70 -14.91 -1.78
C LYS A 22 -12.66 -14.47 -0.32
N LYS A 23 -11.62 -14.86 0.42
CA LYS A 23 -11.46 -14.56 1.85
C LYS A 23 -11.15 -13.09 2.06
N ASP A 24 -10.22 -12.55 1.28
CA ASP A 24 -9.85 -11.15 1.29
C ASP A 24 -11.06 -10.26 0.93
N LYS A 25 -11.79 -10.64 -0.12
CA LYS A 25 -13.01 -9.94 -0.53
C LYS A 25 -14.09 -9.97 0.56
N ALA A 26 -14.34 -11.13 1.17
CA ALA A 26 -15.32 -11.25 2.27
C ALA A 26 -14.93 -10.38 3.47
N SER A 27 -13.65 -10.34 3.81
CA SER A 27 -13.12 -9.52 4.90
C SER A 27 -13.23 -8.02 4.58
N CYS A 28 -12.94 -7.58 3.35
CA CYS A 28 -13.16 -6.19 2.92
C CYS A 28 -14.64 -5.79 2.93
N HIS A 29 -15.52 -6.68 2.47
CA HIS A 29 -16.97 -6.42 2.47
C HIS A 29 -17.52 -6.26 3.89
N SER A 30 -16.96 -6.97 4.87
CA SER A 30 -17.32 -6.79 6.28
C SER A 30 -16.96 -5.40 6.83
N LEU A 31 -16.09 -4.65 6.13
CA LEU A 31 -15.71 -3.27 6.42
C LEU A 31 -16.52 -2.25 5.60
N ASN A 32 -17.69 -2.63 5.07
CA ASN A 32 -18.56 -1.84 4.19
C ASN A 32 -17.96 -1.48 2.82
N ASP A 33 -16.89 -2.14 2.37
CA ASP A 33 -16.37 -1.98 1.01
C ASP A 33 -16.82 -3.14 0.11
N ILE A 34 -17.99 -2.98 -0.50
CA ILE A 34 -18.61 -3.99 -1.37
C ILE A 34 -18.19 -3.89 -2.85
N THR A 35 -17.51 -2.81 -3.21
CA THR A 35 -17.14 -2.50 -4.60
C THR A 35 -15.73 -2.94 -4.94
N SER A 36 -14.91 -3.19 -3.93
CA SER A 36 -13.53 -3.61 -4.12
C SER A 36 -13.44 -5.05 -4.61
N THR A 37 -12.68 -5.22 -5.68
CA THR A 37 -12.47 -6.49 -6.37
C THR A 37 -10.99 -6.80 -6.58
N HIS A 38 -10.12 -5.83 -6.36
CA HIS A 38 -8.68 -5.91 -6.59
C HIS A 38 -7.91 -5.26 -5.44
N TRP A 39 -6.66 -5.65 -5.29
CA TRP A 39 -5.65 -5.02 -4.46
C TRP A 39 -4.76 -4.13 -5.33
N LEU A 40 -4.51 -2.91 -4.84
CA LEU A 40 -3.43 -2.06 -5.31
C LEU A 40 -2.32 -2.07 -4.26
N ILE A 41 -1.13 -2.51 -4.66
CA ILE A 41 0.06 -2.50 -3.82
C ILE A 41 1.01 -1.43 -4.37
N ALA A 42 1.44 -0.50 -3.54
CA ALA A 42 2.31 0.58 -3.96
C ALA A 42 3.41 0.88 -2.96
N LEU A 43 4.58 1.25 -3.48
CA LEU A 43 5.68 1.81 -2.72
C LEU A 43 5.50 3.32 -2.67
N GLN A 44 5.63 3.88 -1.48
CA GLN A 44 5.58 5.31 -1.25
C GLN A 44 6.91 5.77 -0.66
N GLY A 45 7.61 6.62 -1.39
CA GLY A 45 8.85 7.25 -0.96
C GLY A 45 8.59 8.62 -0.35
N PHE A 46 9.30 8.93 0.73
CA PHE A 46 9.34 10.25 1.33
C PHE A 46 10.78 10.55 1.73
N PRO A 47 11.28 11.77 1.44
CA PRO A 47 12.63 12.14 1.81
C PRO A 47 12.69 12.21 3.35
N LYS A 48 13.81 11.76 3.92
CA LYS A 48 14.03 11.76 5.37
C LYS A 48 13.94 13.18 5.95
N GLU A 49 14.38 14.16 5.18
CA GLU A 49 14.30 15.60 5.45
C GLU A 49 13.96 16.33 4.14
N PRO A 50 13.39 17.55 4.17
CA PRO A 50 12.89 18.24 2.97
C PRO A 50 13.89 18.42 1.82
N SER A 51 15.19 18.35 2.09
CA SER A 51 16.28 18.46 1.10
C SER A 51 17.21 17.24 1.09
N SER A 52 16.76 16.10 1.63
CA SER A 52 17.57 14.89 1.70
C SER A 52 17.48 14.08 0.40
N ASP A 53 18.63 13.60 -0.07
CA ASP A 53 18.69 12.57 -1.12
C ASP A 53 18.35 11.17 -0.59
N PHE A 54 18.20 11.02 0.73
CA PHE A 54 17.84 9.75 1.37
C PHE A 54 16.34 9.65 1.57
N TYR A 55 15.75 8.60 0.99
CA TYR A 55 14.33 8.32 1.05
C TYR A 55 14.04 7.16 2.01
N HIS A 56 12.97 7.31 2.76
CA HIS A 56 12.29 6.21 3.42
C HIS A 56 11.12 5.75 2.57
N TRP A 57 10.81 4.46 2.65
CA TRP A 57 9.83 3.82 1.81
C TRP A 57 8.83 3.04 2.67
N ASN A 58 7.53 3.26 2.47
CA ASN A 58 6.48 2.37 2.98
C ASN A 58 5.80 1.65 1.84
N ILE A 59 5.22 0.49 2.13
CA ILE A 59 4.36 -0.22 1.20
C ILE A 59 2.94 -0.07 1.70
N LEU A 60 2.08 0.40 0.80
CA LEU A 60 0.67 0.62 1.03
C LEU A 60 -0.12 -0.41 0.23
N VAL A 61 -1.16 -0.95 0.85
CA VAL A 61 -2.13 -1.81 0.17
C VAL A 61 -3.49 -1.16 0.25
N PHE A 62 -4.12 -0.94 -0.90
CA PHE A 62 -5.45 -0.35 -0.99
C PHE A 62 -6.43 -1.35 -1.60
N PRO A 63 -7.66 -1.42 -1.06
CA PRO A 63 -8.74 -2.07 -1.75
C PRO A 63 -9.16 -1.17 -2.92
N THR A 64 -9.39 -1.79 -4.09
CA THR A 64 -9.73 -1.08 -5.32
C THR A 64 -10.61 -1.94 -6.23
N ASN A 65 -11.12 -1.36 -7.31
CA ASN A 65 -11.81 -2.07 -8.36
C ASN A 65 -10.84 -2.39 -9.53
N GLU A 66 -11.36 -3.04 -10.58
CA GLU A 66 -10.57 -3.40 -11.77
C GLU A 66 -9.97 -2.21 -12.52
N SER A 67 -10.53 -1.01 -12.37
CA SER A 67 -10.02 0.22 -12.97
C SER A 67 -8.98 0.94 -12.11
N GLY A 68 -8.68 0.43 -10.91
CA GLY A 68 -7.71 1.03 -10.00
C GLY A 68 -8.24 2.28 -9.30
N SER A 69 -9.55 2.42 -9.10
CA SER A 69 -10.13 3.49 -8.28
C SER A 69 -9.99 3.16 -6.79
N PHE A 70 -9.30 4.00 -6.02
CA PHE A 70 -9.08 3.78 -4.58
C PHE A 70 -9.07 5.09 -3.79
N THR A 71 -9.30 4.99 -2.47
CA THR A 71 -9.21 6.13 -1.56
C THR A 71 -7.81 6.20 -0.94
N TYR A 72 -6.96 7.09 -1.45
CA TYR A 72 -5.58 7.25 -0.99
C TYR A 72 -5.41 7.48 0.53
N LYS A 73 -6.39 8.11 1.19
CA LYS A 73 -6.35 8.36 2.65
C LYS A 73 -6.72 7.13 3.50
N LYS A 74 -7.12 6.02 2.88
CA LYS A 74 -7.62 4.82 3.58
C LYS A 74 -6.92 3.56 3.05
N PRO A 75 -5.60 3.41 3.29
CA PRO A 75 -4.95 2.14 3.02
C PRO A 75 -5.58 1.05 3.89
N TYR A 76 -5.74 -0.13 3.31
CA TYR A 76 -6.04 -1.33 4.08
C TYR A 76 -4.85 -1.68 4.96
N TYR A 77 -3.64 -1.69 4.40
CA TYR A 77 -2.40 -2.01 5.13
C TYR A 77 -1.30 -0.99 4.82
N VAL A 78 -0.47 -0.71 5.83
CA VAL A 78 0.73 0.11 5.75
C VAL A 78 1.86 -0.65 6.41
N SER A 79 2.97 -0.86 5.71
CA SER A 79 4.16 -1.50 6.28
C SER A 79 4.91 -0.56 7.22
N GLU A 80 5.88 -1.12 7.93
CA GLU A 80 6.99 -0.35 8.50
C GLU A 80 7.79 0.42 7.42
N SER A 81 8.67 1.31 7.86
CA SER A 81 9.51 2.14 6.99
C SER A 81 10.82 1.46 6.66
N PHE A 82 11.11 1.31 5.37
CA PHE A 82 12.36 0.80 4.85
C PHE A 82 13.30 1.95 4.49
N SER A 83 14.59 1.82 4.76
CA SER A 83 15.63 2.78 4.34
C SER A 83 16.18 2.51 2.93
N SER A 84 15.81 1.37 2.33
CA SER A 84 16.26 0.96 1.00
C SER A 84 15.06 0.68 0.09
N PHE A 85 15.10 1.26 -1.11
CA PHE A 85 14.11 0.96 -2.15
C PHE A 85 14.08 -0.53 -2.49
N HIS A 86 15.23 -1.21 -2.54
CA HIS A 86 15.30 -2.63 -2.85
C HIS A 86 14.58 -3.49 -1.80
N GLN A 87 14.79 -3.18 -0.51
CA GLN A 87 14.08 -3.86 0.58
C GLN A 87 12.57 -3.63 0.49
N ALA A 88 12.15 -2.38 0.23
CA ALA A 88 10.75 -2.05 0.04
C ALA A 88 10.13 -2.78 -1.17
N TYR A 89 10.89 -2.88 -2.26
CA TYR A 89 10.46 -3.55 -3.48
C TYR A 89 10.30 -5.06 -3.27
N ASP A 90 11.24 -5.71 -2.60
CA ASP A 90 11.12 -7.14 -2.28
C ASP A 90 10.00 -7.41 -1.28
N TYR A 91 9.80 -6.53 -0.29
CA TYR A 91 8.64 -6.62 0.61
C TYR A 91 7.32 -6.51 -0.17
N SER A 92 7.24 -5.59 -1.14
CA SER A 92 6.07 -5.45 -2.00
C SER A 92 5.79 -6.70 -2.85
N LYS A 93 6.82 -7.47 -3.25
CA LYS A 93 6.64 -8.78 -3.91
C LYS A 93 5.99 -9.77 -2.94
N SER A 94 6.48 -9.84 -1.71
CA SER A 94 5.91 -10.76 -0.70
C SER A 94 4.44 -10.46 -0.40
N LEU A 95 4.04 -9.19 -0.46
CA LEU A 95 2.64 -8.77 -0.37
C LEU A 95 1.85 -9.16 -1.61
N ALA A 96 2.42 -9.00 -2.81
CA ALA A 96 1.78 -9.47 -4.04
C ALA A 96 1.54 -10.99 -4.01
N ASP A 97 2.53 -11.77 -3.55
CA ASP A 97 2.37 -13.20 -3.35
C ASP A 97 1.28 -13.50 -2.32
N SER A 98 1.21 -12.73 -1.23
CA SER A 98 0.14 -12.87 -0.23
C SER A 98 -1.24 -12.56 -0.82
N ALA A 99 -1.36 -11.56 -1.69
CA ALA A 99 -2.61 -11.21 -2.38
C ALA A 99 -3.07 -12.33 -3.32
N VAL A 100 -2.15 -12.88 -4.11
CA VAL A 100 -2.45 -14.02 -5.01
C VAL A 100 -2.91 -15.25 -4.20
N ASN A 101 -2.38 -15.44 -3.00
CA ASN A 101 -2.75 -16.54 -2.11
C ASN A 101 -3.94 -16.22 -1.18
N ASP A 102 -4.64 -15.10 -1.35
CA ASP A 102 -5.82 -14.73 -0.55
C ASP A 102 -5.51 -14.57 0.95
N MET A 103 -4.34 -13.95 1.26
CA MET A 103 -3.78 -13.84 2.61
C MET A 103 -3.49 -12.39 3.05
N ILE A 104 -3.88 -11.37 2.30
CA ILE A 104 -3.62 -9.96 2.71
C ILE A 104 -4.33 -9.64 4.02
N THR A 105 -5.60 -10.02 4.13
CA THR A 105 -6.44 -9.68 5.27
C THR A 105 -6.03 -10.37 6.57
N SER A 106 -5.33 -11.50 6.49
CA SER A 106 -4.73 -12.16 7.65
C SER A 106 -3.51 -11.44 8.23
N ARG A 107 -2.82 -10.59 7.46
CA ARG A 107 -1.60 -9.92 7.96
C ARG A 107 -1.90 -8.87 9.03
N GLN A 108 -3.09 -8.25 9.00
CA GLN A 108 -3.48 -7.23 9.98
C GLN A 108 -3.78 -7.76 11.38
N LEU A 109 -4.16 -9.04 11.51
CA LEU A 109 -4.58 -9.58 12.81
C LEU A 109 -3.39 -9.71 13.78
N THR A 110 -2.18 -9.85 13.25
CA THR A 110 -0.97 -10.13 14.03
C THR A 110 -0.45 -8.93 14.84
N GLU A 111 -0.82 -7.70 14.49
CA GLU A 111 -0.30 -6.47 15.15
C GLU A 111 -1.23 -5.93 16.26
N ARG A 112 -2.39 -6.55 16.51
CA ARG A 112 -3.35 -6.10 17.54
C ARG A 112 -3.14 -6.71 18.93
N ILE A 113 -2.04 -7.43 19.16
CA ILE A 113 -1.71 -8.01 20.47
C ILE A 113 -0.29 -7.60 20.88
N SER A 114 -0.15 -6.43 21.49
CA SER A 114 0.91 -6.07 22.46
C SER A 114 0.44 -4.89 23.30
#